data_AF-K0NQ72-F1
#
_entry.id   AF-K0NQ72-F1
#
_cell.length_a   1.000
_cell.length_b   1.000
_cell.length_c   1.000
_cell.angle_alpha   90.00
_cell.angle_beta   90.00
_cell.angle_gamma   90.00
#
_symmetry.space_group_name_H-M   'P 1'
#
loop_
_entity.id
_entity.type
_entity.pdbx_description
1 polymer ?
#
loop_
_entity_poly.entity_id
_entity_poly.type
_entity_poly.pdbx_seq_one_letter_code
_entity_poly.pdbx_strand_id
1 'polypeptide(L)'
;MADIFFTITGTSHYFGNKIFERKIKVKLVKEPDNDYDKEAIRVELRGLGKVGYVANSPYTVLGESISAGRLYDLFGKEAEGRVLYVLDRGIVCELLVPKDWHDPRSFSFDKLKKLRRRDNGNQQQQN
;
A
#
# COMPACT_ATOMS: atom_id res chain seq x y z
N MET A 1 6.73 -10.81 -8.22
CA MET A 1 5.79 -9.81 -7.68
C MET A 1 6.61 -8.56 -7.41
N ALA A 2 6.10 -7.37 -7.71
CA ALA A 2 6.81 -6.15 -7.29
C ALA A 2 6.55 -5.96 -5.80
N ASP A 3 7.62 -5.87 -5.00
CA ASP A 3 7.49 -5.59 -3.58
C ASP A 3 6.99 -4.15 -3.39
N ILE A 4 5.93 -3.98 -2.60
CA ILE A 4 5.35 -2.67 -2.31
C ILE A 4 5.87 -2.22 -0.96
N PHE A 5 6.58 -1.10 -0.93
CA PHE A 5 7.08 -0.50 0.31
C PHE A 5 6.27 0.72 0.69
N PHE A 6 6.12 0.96 1.98
CA PHE A 6 5.47 2.15 2.52
C PHE A 6 6.20 2.62 3.78
N THR A 7 6.06 3.91 4.07
CA THR A 7 6.68 4.52 5.26
C THR A 7 5.61 4.82 6.32
N ILE A 8 5.88 4.45 7.57
CA ILE A 8 5.07 4.86 8.73
C ILE A 8 5.68 6.12 9.33
N THR A 9 4.82 7.09 9.62
CA THR A 9 5.14 8.40 10.20
C THR A 9 4.21 8.71 11.38
N GLY A 10 4.50 9.78 12.11
CA GLY A 10 3.69 10.21 13.26
C GLY A 10 3.84 9.32 14.50
N THR A 11 4.81 8.42 14.52
CA THR A 11 5.12 7.51 15.65
C THR A 11 5.55 8.23 16.92
N SER A 12 6.16 9.41 16.78
CA SER A 12 6.61 10.26 17.89
C SER A 12 5.46 10.74 18.78
N HIS A 13 4.22 10.77 18.29
CA HIS A 13 3.04 11.15 19.08
C HIS A 13 2.45 10.00 19.91
N TYR A 14 2.96 8.78 19.75
CA TYR A 14 2.45 7.59 20.42
C TYR A 14 3.50 7.01 21.37
N PHE A 15 4.28 6.02 20.89
CA PHE A 15 5.25 5.27 21.68
C PHE A 15 6.69 5.43 21.16
N GLY A 16 6.91 6.29 20.16
CA GLY A 16 8.19 6.48 19.48
C GLY A 16 8.57 5.32 18.55
N ASN A 17 9.80 5.36 18.01
CA ASN A 17 10.30 4.33 17.09
C ASN A 17 10.79 3.06 17.79
N LYS A 18 10.95 3.07 19.12
CA LYS A 18 11.54 1.97 19.91
C LYS A 18 10.64 0.74 20.04
N ILE A 19 9.33 0.89 19.79
CA ILE A 19 8.38 -0.22 19.82
C ILE A 19 8.41 -1.07 18.54
N PHE A 20 9.10 -0.61 17.49
CA PHE A 20 9.21 -1.34 16.24
C PHE A 20 10.53 -2.10 16.19
N GLU A 21 10.43 -3.41 16.03
CA GLU A 21 11.55 -4.27 15.68
C GLU A 21 11.38 -4.79 14.25
N ARG A 22 12.49 -5.17 13.62
CA ARG A 22 12.45 -5.78 12.29
C ARG A 22 11.59 -7.04 12.33
N LYS A 23 10.83 -7.28 11.25
CA LYS A 23 9.91 -8.41 11.06
C LYS A 23 8.63 -8.38 11.89
N ILE A 24 8.36 -7.34 12.68
CA ILE A 24 7.04 -7.15 13.31
C ILE A 24 5.99 -6.93 12.22
N LYS A 25 4.81 -7.52 12.44
CA LYS A 25 3.63 -7.27 11.62
C LYS A 25 2.85 -6.06 12.13
N VAL A 26 2.45 -5.21 11.21
CA VAL A 26 1.58 -4.06 11.43
C VAL A 26 0.27 -4.26 10.67
N LYS A 27 -0.82 -3.71 11.20
CA LYS A 27 -2.12 -3.67 10.53
C LYS A 27 -2.33 -2.29 9.94
N LEU A 28 -2.75 -2.24 8.69
CA LEU A 28 -3.14 -1.01 7.99
C LEU A 28 -4.67 -0.97 7.93
N VAL A 29 -5.26 0.15 8.34
CA VAL A 29 -6.71 0.37 8.36
C VAL A 29 -7.00 1.69 7.69
N LYS A 30 -7.87 1.68 6.67
CA LYS A 30 -8.33 2.91 6.02
C LYS A 30 -9.20 3.71 6.97
N GLU A 31 -8.98 5.01 7.03
CA GLU A 31 -9.71 5.95 7.88
C GLU A 31 -10.37 7.03 7.00
N PRO A 32 -11.41 6.68 6.20
CA PRO A 32 -12.05 7.62 5.27
C PRO A 32 -12.77 8.77 5.96
N ASP A 33 -13.12 8.60 7.24
CA ASP A 33 -13.79 9.59 8.09
C ASP A 33 -12.79 10.54 8.77
N ASN A 34 -11.52 10.55 8.36
CA ASN A 34 -10.51 11.45 8.91
C ASN A 34 -10.76 12.90 8.47
N ASP A 35 -10.73 13.83 9.43
CA ASP A 35 -11.05 15.25 9.21
C ASP A 35 -10.08 15.97 8.27
N TYR A 36 -8.85 15.46 8.11
CA TYR A 36 -7.79 16.11 7.35
C TYR A 36 -7.55 15.47 5.98
N ASP A 37 -7.59 14.13 5.91
CA ASP A 37 -7.23 13.38 4.71
C ASP A 37 -8.11 12.14 4.56
N LYS A 38 -8.98 12.14 3.55
CA LYS A 38 -9.90 11.01 3.26
C LYS A 38 -9.18 9.75 2.80
N GLU A 39 -7.91 9.86 2.43
CA GLU A 39 -7.04 8.75 2.05
C GLU A 39 -6.10 8.33 3.18
N ALA A 40 -6.35 8.83 4.41
CA ALA A 40 -5.57 8.46 5.58
C ALA A 40 -5.61 6.94 5.81
N ILE A 41 -4.42 6.37 5.98
CA ILE A 41 -4.24 4.97 6.36
C ILE A 41 -3.61 4.93 7.74
N ARG A 42 -4.41 4.55 8.72
CA ARG A 42 -3.98 4.36 10.11
C ARG A 42 -3.19 3.06 10.22
N VAL A 43 -2.09 3.11 10.97
CA VAL A 43 -1.26 1.94 11.25
C VAL A 43 -1.43 1.54 12.71
N GLU A 44 -1.66 0.26 12.93
CA GLU A 44 -1.88 -0.34 14.24
C GLU A 44 -0.91 -1.49 14.53
N LEU A 45 -0.47 -1.60 15.78
CA LEU A 45 0.22 -2.77 16.30
C LEU A 45 -0.73 -3.60 17.15
N ARG A 46 -0.64 -4.93 17.00
CA ARG A 46 -1.47 -5.87 17.76
C ARG A 46 -1.19 -5.71 19.26
N GLY A 47 -2.23 -5.42 20.03
CA GLY A 47 -2.16 -5.21 21.48
C GLY A 47 -1.83 -3.79 21.94
N LEU A 48 -1.28 -2.93 21.06
CA LEU A 48 -0.98 -1.53 21.35
C LEU A 48 -1.99 -0.56 20.73
N GLY A 49 -2.66 -0.96 19.65
CA GLY A 49 -3.59 -0.10 18.91
C GLY A 49 -2.85 0.82 17.94
N LYS A 50 -3.34 2.05 17.78
CA LYS A 50 -2.82 3.04 16.82
C LYS A 50 -1.40 3.46 17.19
N VAL A 51 -0.50 3.36 16.21
CA VAL A 51 0.93 3.71 16.38
C VAL A 51 1.41 4.78 15.39
N GLY A 52 0.63 5.09 14.37
CA GLY A 52 0.99 6.12 13.39
C GLY A 52 0.12 6.07 12.14
N TYR A 53 0.61 6.70 11.08
CA TYR A 53 -0.04 6.80 9.78
C TYR A 53 0.95 6.51 8.65
N VAL A 54 0.42 6.05 7.51
CA VAL A 54 1.21 5.94 6.29
C VAL A 54 1.58 7.34 5.78
N ALA A 55 2.82 7.52 5.37
CA ALA A 55 3.33 8.77 4.80
C ALA A 55 2.58 9.13 3.52
N ASN A 56 2.00 10.33 3.44
CA ASN A 56 1.32 10.79 2.23
C ASN A 56 2.10 11.85 1.42
N SER A 57 3.22 12.36 1.95
CA SER A 57 3.97 13.45 1.32
C SER A 57 5.35 13.01 0.85
N PRO A 58 5.88 13.53 -0.27
CA PRO A 58 7.23 13.20 -0.73
C PRO A 58 8.33 13.52 0.30
N TYR A 59 8.08 14.46 1.21
CA TYR A 59 9.02 14.79 2.29
C TYR A 59 9.07 13.76 3.41
N THR A 60 8.03 12.92 3.54
CA THR A 60 7.88 11.95 4.63
C THR A 60 7.97 10.51 4.15
N VAL A 61 7.76 10.27 2.86
CA VAL A 61 8.03 8.99 2.18
C VAL A 61 9.54 8.77 2.12
N LEU A 62 10.00 7.57 2.49
CA LEU A 62 11.42 7.20 2.51
C LEU A 62 11.76 6.15 1.45
N GLY A 63 12.83 6.42 0.68
CA GLY A 63 13.33 5.51 -0.36
C GLY A 63 12.28 5.24 -1.45
N GLU A 64 12.17 3.98 -1.86
CA GLU A 64 11.22 3.50 -2.88
C GLU A 64 9.79 3.27 -2.31
N SER A 65 9.49 3.83 -1.14
CA SER A 65 8.16 3.73 -0.55
C SER A 65 7.12 4.50 -1.40
N ILE A 66 5.89 4.01 -1.44
CA ILE A 66 4.77 4.72 -2.07
C ILE A 66 3.99 5.54 -1.03
N SER A 67 3.28 6.57 -1.50
CA SER A 67 2.44 7.42 -0.66
C SER A 67 1.17 6.69 -0.19
N ALA A 68 0.56 7.21 0.88
CA ALA A 68 -0.71 6.71 1.41
C ALA A 68 -1.80 6.67 0.34
N GLY A 69 -2.01 7.75 -0.42
CA GLY A 69 -3.00 7.77 -1.50
C GLY A 69 -2.77 6.66 -2.54
N ARG A 70 -1.52 6.45 -2.96
CA ARG A 70 -1.20 5.37 -3.91
C ARG A 70 -1.40 3.99 -3.29
N LEU A 71 -1.06 3.82 -2.03
CA LEU A 71 -1.25 2.57 -1.29
C LEU A 71 -2.74 2.30 -1.05
N TYR A 72 -3.57 3.35 -0.89
CA TYR A 72 -5.00 3.25 -0.65
C TYR A 72 -5.72 2.49 -1.78
N ASP A 73 -5.31 2.71 -3.03
CA ASP A 73 -5.86 2.00 -4.19
C ASP A 73 -5.47 0.51 -4.25
N LEU A 74 -4.46 0.09 -3.49
CA LEU A 74 -3.83 -1.24 -3.58
C LEU A 74 -4.34 -2.24 -2.55
N PHE A 75 -5.33 -1.91 -1.72
CA PHE A 75 -5.97 -2.89 -0.84
C PHE A 75 -7.42 -2.54 -0.53
N GLY A 76 -8.14 -3.49 0.08
CA GLY A 76 -9.51 -3.31 0.52
C GLY A 76 -9.62 -2.39 1.74
N LYS A 77 -10.35 -2.80 2.78
CA LYS A 77 -10.51 -2.00 4.01
C LYS A 77 -9.27 -2.05 4.91
N GLU A 78 -8.61 -3.21 4.92
CA GLU A 78 -7.48 -3.50 5.80
C GLU A 78 -6.41 -4.27 5.03
N ALA A 79 -5.16 -4.11 5.45
CA ALA A 79 -4.03 -4.89 4.97
C ALA A 79 -3.04 -5.18 6.10
N GLU A 80 -2.12 -6.11 5.86
CA GLU A 80 -0.99 -6.34 6.75
C GLU A 80 0.29 -5.78 6.12
N GLY A 81 1.20 -5.32 6.97
CA GLY A 81 2.55 -4.94 6.57
C GLY A 81 3.57 -5.57 7.48
N ARG A 82 4.83 -5.58 7.04
CA ARG A 82 5.97 -6.08 7.80
C ARG A 82 7.06 -5.02 7.88
N VAL A 83 7.56 -4.76 9.08
CA VAL A 83 8.66 -3.82 9.30
C VAL A 83 9.96 -4.37 8.71
N LEU A 84 10.61 -3.59 7.84
CA LEU A 84 11.91 -3.90 7.26
C LEU A 84 13.04 -3.13 7.93
N TYR A 85 12.85 -1.82 8.09
CA TYR A 85 13.84 -0.89 8.63
C TYR A 85 13.20 0.12 9.56
N VAL A 86 13.87 0.41 10.66
CA VAL A 86 13.50 1.46 11.61
C VAL A 86 14.58 2.52 11.50
N LEU A 87 14.18 3.70 11.03
CA LEU A 87 15.08 4.85 10.81
C LEU A 87 14.65 5.99 11.73
N ASP A 88 15.52 6.97 11.95
CA ASP A 88 15.21 8.10 12.83
C ASP A 88 14.04 8.93 12.30
N ARG A 89 13.90 9.03 10.98
CA ARG A 89 12.86 9.83 10.30
C ARG A 89 11.55 9.08 10.06
N GLY A 90 11.50 7.78 10.30
CA GLY A 90 10.33 6.95 10.00
C GLY A 90 10.66 5.48 9.87
N ILE A 91 9.63 4.66 9.63
CA ILE A 91 9.77 3.20 9.58
C ILE A 91 9.37 2.73 8.20
N VAL A 92 10.26 1.98 7.55
CA VAL A 92 10.00 1.41 6.23
C VAL A 92 9.44 0.00 6.41
N CYS A 93 8.29 -0.22 5.78
CA CYS A 93 7.55 -1.46 5.82
C CYS A 93 7.28 -1.98 4.41
N GLU A 94 7.06 -3.28 4.33
CA GLU A 94 6.61 -3.99 3.14
C GLU A 94 5.14 -4.36 3.29
N LEU A 95 4.34 -4.16 2.25
CA LEU A 95 2.95 -4.59 2.22
C LEU A 95 2.88 -6.11 2.03
N LEU A 96 2.24 -6.81 2.97
CA LEU A 96 1.95 -8.24 2.84
C LEU A 96 0.63 -8.40 2.08
N VAL A 97 0.71 -8.48 0.75
CA VAL A 97 -0.44 -8.80 -0.08
C VAL A 97 -0.85 -10.27 0.12
N PRO A 98 -2.13 -10.58 0.42
CA PRO A 98 -2.59 -11.96 0.50
C PRO A 98 -2.43 -12.65 -0.85
N LYS A 99 -2.23 -13.98 -0.84
CA LYS A 99 -2.00 -14.79 -2.06
C LYS A 99 -3.09 -14.63 -3.12
N ASP A 100 -4.31 -14.28 -2.70
CA ASP A 100 -5.48 -14.12 -3.57
C ASP A 100 -5.63 -12.68 -4.12
N TRP A 101 -4.65 -11.80 -3.83
CA TRP A 101 -4.61 -10.44 -4.36
C TRP A 101 -4.37 -10.45 -5.88
N HIS A 102 -5.36 -9.99 -6.64
CA HIS A 102 -5.23 -9.73 -8.07
C HIS A 102 -4.71 -8.30 -8.30
N ASP A 103 -3.55 -8.14 -8.94
CA ASP A 103 -3.00 -6.83 -9.29
C ASP A 103 -4.04 -6.04 -10.14
N PRO A 104 -4.53 -4.87 -9.70
CA PRO A 104 -5.49 -4.09 -10.49
C PRO A 104 -4.96 -3.70 -11.88
N ARG A 105 -3.62 -3.63 -12.06
CA ARG A 105 -2.96 -3.38 -13.36
C ARG A 105 -2.95 -4.61 -14.26
N SER A 106 -3.06 -5.82 -13.69
CA SER A 106 -3.20 -7.05 -14.50
C SER A 106 -4.53 -7.06 -15.27
N PHE A 107 -5.58 -6.45 -14.72
CA PHE A 107 -6.89 -6.35 -15.37
C PHE A 107 -6.87 -5.50 -16.66
N SER A 108 -6.01 -4.49 -16.75
CA SER A 108 -5.88 -3.64 -17.94
C SER A 108 -5.23 -4.40 -19.10
N PHE A 109 -4.19 -5.19 -18.84
CA PHE A 109 -3.46 -5.93 -19.88
C PHE A 109 -4.31 -7.03 -20.52
N ASP A 110 -5.08 -7.79 -19.74
CA ASP A 110 -5.93 -8.86 -20.29
C ASP A 110 -7.13 -8.31 -21.07
N LYS A 111 -7.69 -7.18 -20.65
CA LYS A 111 -8.73 -6.46 -21.41
C LYS A 111 -8.17 -5.87 -22.71
N LEU A 112 -6.97 -5.30 -22.69
CA LEU A 112 -6.26 -4.81 -23.89
C LEU A 112 -5.92 -5.93 -24.87
N LYS A 113 -5.47 -7.10 -24.39
CA LYS A 113 -5.25 -8.28 -25.25
C LYS A 113 -6.54 -8.79 -25.88
N LYS A 114 -7.65 -8.82 -25.12
CA LYS A 114 -8.98 -9.19 -25.66
C LYS A 114 -9.49 -8.18 -26.70
N LEU A 115 -9.22 -6.89 -26.52
CA LEU A 115 -9.57 -5.86 -27.48
C LEU A 115 -8.73 -6.01 -28.78
N ARG A 116 -7.40 -6.12 -28.67
CA ARG A 116 -6.52 -6.31 -29.85
C ARG A 116 -6.77 -7.61 -30.62
N ARG A 117 -7.27 -8.67 -29.96
CA ARG A 117 -7.65 -9.91 -30.64
C ARG A 117 -8.96 -9.80 -31.43
N ARG A 118 -9.86 -8.88 -31.06
CA ARG A 118 -11.11 -8.64 -31.81
C ARG A 118 -10.87 -7.89 -33.12
N ASP A 119 -9.98 -6.90 -33.14
CA ASP A 119 -9.69 -6.14 -34.36
C ASP A 119 -9.01 -6.99 -35.45
N ASN A 120 -8.14 -7.94 -35.07
CA ASN A 120 -7.50 -8.84 -36.02
C ASN A 120 -8.43 -9.96 -36.56
N GLY A 121 -9.58 -10.21 -35.91
CA GLY A 121 -10.56 -11.21 -36.36
C GLY A 121 -11.52 -10.70 -37.42
N ASN A 122 -11.72 -9.38 -37.53
CA ASN A 122 -12.66 -8.77 -38.48
C ASN A 122 -12.04 -8.45 -39.85
N GLN A 123 -10.73 -8.61 -40.04
CA GLN A 123 -10.08 -8.43 -41.35
C GLN A 123 -10.01 -9.72 -42.19
N GLN A 124 -10.41 -10.88 -41.66
CA GLN A 124 -10.38 -12.16 -42.40
C GLN A 124 -11.75 -12.60 -42.97
N GLN A 125 -12.80 -11.77 -42.88
CA GLN A 125 -14.13 -12.07 -43.45
C GLN A 125 -14.55 -11.13 -44.59
N GLN A 126 -13.63 -10.33 -45.13
CA GLN A 126 -13.83 -9.59 -46.38
C GLN A 126 -12.71 -9.95 -47.35
N ASN A 127 -12.81 -11.14 -47.95
CA ASN A 127 -12.25 -11.47 -49.27
C ASN A 127 -12.88 -12.77 -49.77
#